data_AF-A0A920K1M3-F1
#
_entry.id   AF-A0A920K1M3-F1
#
_cell.length_a   1.000
_cell.length_b   1.000
_cell.length_c   1.000
_cell.angle_alpha   90.00
_cell.angle_beta   90.00
_cell.angle_gamma   90.00
#
_symmetry.space_group_name_H-M   'P 1'
#
loop_
_entity.id
_entity.type
_entity.pdbx_description
1 polymer ?
#
loop_
_entity_poly.entity_id
_entity_poly.type
_entity_poly.pdbx_seq_one_letter_code
_entity_poly.pdbx_strand_id
1 'polypeptide(L)'
;MIVFFAYFYTFNVSFKPDDVAENLKNQNGFIPGIRPGKKTSEHLEYVLNRVLVLGAAYLGGVCLLPEILRGQFAIPFYFGGTSVLIVVSVTMDTIQQVQSHLLAHQYESLIQKSQLRGKSRSKRRRGAARK
;
A
#
# COMPACT_ATOMS: atom_id res chain seq x y z
N MET A 1 -8.75 -17.25 -15.45
CA MET A 1 -9.39 -15.96 -15.10
C MET A 1 -8.62 -15.21 -14.01
N ILE A 2 -8.27 -15.83 -12.87
CA ILE A 2 -7.57 -15.15 -11.75
C ILE A 2 -6.25 -14.49 -12.16
N VAL A 3 -5.37 -15.21 -12.87
CA VAL A 3 -4.07 -14.67 -13.32
C VAL A 3 -4.24 -13.49 -14.28
N PHE A 4 -5.23 -13.58 -15.19
CA PHE A 4 -5.54 -12.51 -16.14
C PHE A 4 -6.06 -11.25 -15.44
N PHE A 5 -7.02 -11.41 -14.51
CA PHE A 5 -7.57 -10.29 -13.75
C PHE A 5 -6.53 -9.63 -12.83
N ALA A 6 -5.69 -10.42 -12.17
CA ALA A 6 -4.62 -9.90 -11.32
C ALA A 6 -3.62 -9.07 -12.14
N TYR A 7 -3.22 -9.54 -13.32
CA TYR A 7 -2.31 -8.81 -14.19
C TYR A 7 -2.93 -7.51 -14.71
N PHE A 8 -4.15 -7.59 -15.23
CA PHE A 8 -4.80 -6.45 -15.89
C PHE A 8 -5.23 -5.37 -14.89
N TYR A 9 -5.73 -5.76 -13.72
CA TYR A 9 -6.15 -4.81 -12.68
C TYR A 9 -4.97 -4.01 -12.14
N THR A 10 -3.84 -4.66 -11.85
CA THR A 10 -2.69 -3.96 -11.28
C THR A 10 -1.99 -3.08 -12.31
N PHE A 11 -1.78 -3.57 -13.54
CA PHE A 11 -1.03 -2.84 -14.57
C PHE A 11 -1.79 -1.65 -15.16
N ASN A 12 -3.10 -1.78 -15.43
CA ASN A 12 -3.87 -0.73 -16.12
C ASN A 12 -4.71 0.15 -15.20
N VAL A 13 -5.16 -0.39 -14.05
CA VAL A 13 -6.21 0.27 -13.24
C VAL A 13 -5.65 0.82 -11.94
N SER A 14 -4.82 0.06 -11.23
CA SER A 14 -4.39 0.44 -9.88
C SER A 14 -3.06 1.20 -9.83
N PHE A 15 -2.06 0.83 -10.65
CA PHE A 15 -0.71 1.38 -10.54
C PHE A 15 -0.08 1.68 -11.90
N LYS A 16 -0.34 2.89 -12.43
CA LYS A 16 0.28 3.38 -13.68
C LYS A 16 1.68 3.93 -13.40
N PRO A 17 2.77 3.31 -13.89
CA PRO A 17 4.14 3.74 -13.59
C PRO A 17 4.43 5.18 -14.02
N ASP A 18 3.82 5.62 -15.12
CA ASP A 18 3.96 6.97 -15.66
C ASP A 18 3.39 8.03 -14.71
N ASP A 19 2.14 7.84 -14.27
CA ASP A 19 1.46 8.77 -13.37
C ASP A 19 2.16 8.84 -12.00
N VAL A 20 2.69 7.71 -11.52
CA VAL A 20 3.43 7.65 -10.25
C VAL A 20 4.79 8.35 -10.38
N ALA A 21 5.50 8.17 -11.49
CA ALA A 21 6.76 8.87 -11.74
C ALA A 21 6.55 10.39 -11.88
N GLU A 22 5.45 10.82 -12.49
CA GLU A 22 5.10 12.24 -12.62
C GLU A 22 4.67 12.84 -11.28
N ASN A 23 3.87 12.13 -10.48
CA ASN A 23 3.55 12.53 -9.12
C ASN A 23 4.80 12.67 -8.25
N LEU A 24 5.75 11.74 -8.37
CA LEU A 24 7.00 11.78 -7.61
C LEU A 24 7.84 13.02 -7.98
N LYS A 25 7.93 13.33 -9.29
CA LYS A 25 8.59 14.54 -9.79
C LYS A 25 7.91 15.82 -9.28
N ASN A 26 6.58 15.88 -9.32
CA ASN A 26 5.80 17.05 -8.87
C ASN A 26 5.89 17.26 -7.35
N GLN A 27 6.12 16.20 -6.57
CA GLN A 27 6.36 16.26 -5.13
C GLN A 27 7.83 16.54 -4.76
N ASN A 28 8.68 16.93 -5.72
CA ASN A 28 10.15 17.07 -5.57
C ASN A 28 10.83 15.80 -5.02
N GLY A 29 10.21 14.63 -5.19
CA GLY A 29 10.79 13.33 -4.87
C GLY A 29 11.60 12.78 -6.03
N PHE A 30 12.64 11.99 -5.74
CA PHE A 30 13.40 11.26 -6.75
C PHE A 30 13.91 9.93 -6.19
N ILE A 31 14.01 8.93 -7.06
CA ILE A 31 14.61 7.64 -6.70
C ILE A 31 16.13 7.81 -6.79
N PRO A 32 16.90 7.55 -5.70
CA PRO A 32 18.35 7.70 -5.71
C PRO A 32 18.97 6.81 -6.79
N GLY A 33 19.81 7.42 -7.64
CA GLY A 33 20.49 6.73 -8.75
C GLY A 33 19.76 6.76 -10.11
N ILE A 34 18.52 7.25 -10.18
CA ILE A 34 17.73 7.27 -11.43
C ILE A 34 17.26 8.71 -11.73
N ARG A 35 17.45 9.17 -12.97
CA ARG A 35 17.02 10.50 -13.39
C ARG A 35 15.49 10.62 -13.37
N PRO A 36 14.91 11.66 -12.73
CA PRO A 36 13.45 11.85 -12.67
C PRO A 36 12.80 11.91 -14.05
N GLY A 37 11.60 11.32 -14.17
CA GLY A 37 10.79 11.30 -15.39
C GLY A 37 10.76 9.93 -16.04
N LYS A 38 10.99 9.86 -17.37
CA LYS A 38 10.84 8.62 -18.15
C LYS A 38 11.68 7.45 -17.63
N LYS A 39 12.89 7.72 -17.12
CA LYS A 39 13.76 6.69 -16.53
C LYS A 39 13.25 6.14 -15.20
N THR A 40 12.52 6.95 -14.43
CA THR A 40 11.84 6.50 -13.22
C THR A 40 10.66 5.59 -13.56
N SER A 41 9.86 5.94 -14.56
CA SER A 41 8.74 5.09 -15.02
C SER A 41 9.21 3.73 -15.53
N GLU A 42 10.22 3.69 -16.41
CA GLU A 42 10.82 2.43 -16.93
C GLU A 42 11.31 1.53 -15.79
N HIS A 43 11.88 2.11 -14.73
CA HIS A 43 12.34 1.35 -13.57
C HIS A 43 11.18 0.80 -12.74
N LEU A 44 10.16 1.63 -12.48
CA LEU A 44 8.95 1.20 -11.77
C LEU A 44 8.24 0.08 -12.52
N GLU A 45 8.13 0.18 -13.85
CA GLU A 45 7.53 -0.84 -14.69
C GLU A 45 8.30 -2.17 -14.61
N TYR A 46 9.63 -2.13 -14.68
CA TYR A 46 10.46 -3.32 -14.54
C TYR A 46 10.27 -4.04 -13.20
N VAL A 47 10.24 -3.27 -12.11
CA VAL A 47 10.03 -3.82 -10.75
C VAL A 47 8.60 -4.35 -10.61
N LEU A 48 7.61 -3.59 -11.06
CA LEU A 48 6.19 -3.95 -11.00
C LEU A 48 5.94 -5.29 -11.69
N ASN A 49 6.42 -5.46 -12.92
CA ASN A 49 6.22 -6.69 -13.68
C ASN A 49 6.79 -7.93 -12.97
N ARG A 50 7.97 -7.82 -12.35
CA ARG A 50 8.58 -8.95 -11.64
C ARG A 50 7.81 -9.35 -10.38
N VAL A 51 7.36 -8.37 -9.59
CA VAL A 51 6.56 -8.61 -8.39
C VAL A 51 5.19 -9.16 -8.77
N LEU A 52 4.59 -8.62 -9.82
CA LEU A 52 3.26 -8.98 -10.28
C LEU A 52 3.21 -10.43 -10.80
N VAL A 53 4.22 -10.89 -11.52
CA VAL A 53 4.29 -12.29 -12.00
C VAL A 53 4.30 -13.27 -10.83
N LEU A 54 5.08 -12.98 -9.78
CA LEU A 54 5.12 -13.81 -8.57
C LEU A 54 3.80 -13.74 -7.79
N GLY A 55 3.22 -12.55 -7.65
CA GLY A 55 1.94 -12.35 -6.96
C GLY A 55 0.77 -13.06 -7.66
N ALA A 56 0.70 -12.98 -8.99
CA ALA A 56 -0.34 -13.65 -9.76
C ALA A 56 -0.21 -15.18 -9.70
N ALA A 57 1.01 -15.71 -9.72
CA ALA A 57 1.27 -17.13 -9.53
C ALA A 57 0.85 -17.60 -8.13
N TYR A 58 1.16 -16.82 -7.08
CA TYR A 58 0.75 -17.09 -5.71
C TYR A 58 -0.78 -17.13 -5.56
N LEU A 59 -1.49 -16.10 -6.06
CA LEU A 59 -2.95 -16.05 -6.00
C LEU A 59 -3.60 -17.21 -6.75
N GLY A 60 -3.05 -17.59 -7.90
CA GLY A 60 -3.47 -18.80 -8.63
C GLY A 60 -3.30 -20.06 -7.79
N GLY A 61 -2.15 -20.23 -7.13
CA GLY A 61 -1.88 -21.37 -6.24
C GLY A 61 -2.84 -21.46 -5.06
N VAL A 62 -3.12 -20.35 -4.38
CA VAL A 62 -4.06 -20.29 -3.24
C VAL A 62 -5.48 -20.72 -3.65
N CYS A 63 -5.91 -20.38 -4.88
CA CYS A 63 -7.23 -20.78 -5.38
C CYS A 63 -7.32 -22.25 -5.77
N LEU A 64 -6.22 -22.81 -6.28
CA LEU A 64 -6.13 -24.24 -6.66
C LEU A 64 -6.08 -25.16 -5.44
N LEU A 65 -5.51 -24.69 -4.33
CA LEU A 65 -5.34 -25.46 -3.09
C LEU A 65 -6.65 -26.12 -2.58
N PRO A 66 -7.77 -25.38 -2.38
CA PRO A 66 -9.04 -25.98 -1.96
C PRO A 66 -9.70 -26.86 -3.04
N GLU A 67 -9.37 -26.66 -4.31
CA GLU A 67 -9.89 -27.49 -5.40
C GLU A 67 -9.20 -28.86 -5.43
N ILE A 68 -7.89 -28.90 -5.22
CA ILE A 68 -7.10 -30.13 -5.09
C ILE A 68 -7.53 -30.92 -3.84
N LEU A 69 -7.72 -30.23 -2.71
CA LEU A 69 -8.20 -30.84 -1.46
C LEU A 69 -9.58 -31.51 -1.63
N ARG A 70 -10.49 -30.85 -2.35
CA ARG A 70 -11.84 -31.40 -2.62
C ARG A 70 -11.78 -32.65 -3.50
N GLY A 71 -10.90 -32.65 -4.50
CA GLY A 71 -10.75 -33.75 -5.46
C GLY A 71 -10.12 -35.02 -4.88
N GLN A 72 -9.19 -34.89 -3.93
CA GLN A 72 -8.47 -36.05 -3.35
C GLN A 72 -9.08 -36.56 -2.04
N PHE A 73 -9.61 -35.67 -1.20
CA PHE A 73 -10.10 -36.04 0.14
C PHE A 73 -11.64 -36.14 0.23
N ALA A 74 -12.38 -35.78 -0.83
CA ALA A 74 -13.85 -35.85 -0.91
C ALA A 74 -14.61 -35.19 0.26
N ILE A 75 -13.96 -34.32 1.02
CA ILE A 75 -14.59 -33.53 2.09
C ILE A 75 -15.36 -32.39 1.41
N PRO A 76 -16.68 -32.26 1.61
CA PRO A 76 -17.47 -31.18 1.04
C PRO A 76 -17.11 -29.87 1.74
N PHE A 77 -16.05 -29.22 1.25
CA PHE A 77 -15.67 -27.89 1.71
C PHE A 77 -16.71 -26.89 1.18
N TYR A 78 -17.61 -26.45 2.06
CA TYR A 78 -18.63 -25.43 1.74
C TYR A 78 -18.02 -24.08 1.33
N PHE A 79 -16.75 -23.86 1.68
CA PHE A 79 -15.97 -22.67 1.32
C PHE A 79 -14.99 -22.98 0.17
N GLY A 80 -15.36 -22.70 -1.08
CA GLY A 80 -14.47 -22.83 -2.24
C GLY A 80 -13.28 -21.84 -2.24
N GLY A 81 -12.43 -21.92 -3.28
CA GLY A 81 -11.30 -20.99 -3.46
C GLY A 81 -11.70 -19.52 -3.49
N THR A 82 -12.87 -19.22 -4.06
CA THR A 82 -13.42 -17.86 -4.10
C THR A 82 -13.76 -17.32 -2.71
N SER A 83 -14.37 -18.12 -1.83
CA SER A 83 -14.68 -17.68 -0.46
C SER A 83 -13.42 -17.46 0.38
N VAL A 84 -12.37 -18.26 0.17
CA VAL A 84 -11.08 -18.06 0.84
C VAL A 84 -10.46 -16.73 0.41
N LEU A 85 -10.47 -16.42 -0.89
CA LEU A 85 -10.00 -15.13 -1.39
C LEU A 85 -10.78 -13.95 -0.81
N ILE A 86 -12.11 -14.03 -0.76
CA ILE A 86 -12.96 -12.96 -0.25
C ILE A 86 -12.67 -12.71 1.23
N VAL A 87 -12.61 -13.76 2.05
CA VAL A 87 -12.35 -13.62 3.50
C VAL A 87 -10.99 -12.96 3.75
N VAL A 88 -9.94 -13.39 3.03
CA VAL A 88 -8.61 -12.80 3.19
C VAL A 88 -8.58 -11.35 2.70
N SER A 89 -9.19 -11.05 1.55
CA SER A 89 -9.25 -9.69 0.99
C SER A 89 -9.96 -8.74 1.95
N VAL A 90 -11.18 -9.07 2.37
CA VAL A 90 -11.98 -8.21 3.27
C VAL A 90 -11.30 -8.05 4.62
N THR A 91 -10.66 -9.10 5.14
CA THR A 91 -9.90 -9.00 6.40
C THR A 91 -8.72 -8.04 6.26
N MET A 92 -7.97 -8.11 5.16
CA MET A 92 -6.87 -7.17 4.90
C MET A 92 -7.36 -5.73 4.71
N ASP A 93 -8.45 -5.54 3.97
CA ASP A 93 -9.07 -4.22 3.79
C ASP A 93 -9.52 -3.63 5.13
N THR A 94 -10.14 -4.47 5.99
CA THR A 94 -10.55 -4.08 7.34
C THR A 94 -9.35 -3.69 8.21
N ILE A 95 -8.27 -4.47 8.17
CA ILE A 95 -7.03 -4.17 8.91
C ILE A 95 -6.43 -2.84 8.45
N GLN A 96 -6.33 -2.61 7.13
CA GLN A 96 -5.80 -1.37 6.57
C GLN A 96 -6.64 -0.16 6.96
N GLN A 97 -7.98 -0.30 6.93
CA GLN A 97 -8.88 0.76 7.35
C GLN A 97 -8.70 1.11 8.83
N VAL A 98 -8.62 0.09 9.71
CA VAL A 98 -8.35 0.28 11.14
C VAL A 98 -6.99 0.96 11.36
N GLN A 99 -5.95 0.51 10.67
CA GLN A 99 -4.61 1.11 10.76
C GLN A 99 -4.62 2.58 10.32
N SER A 100 -5.32 2.93 9.24
CA SER A 100 -5.42 4.32 8.77
C SER A 100 -6.04 5.26 9.82
N HIS A 101 -7.07 4.78 10.54
CA HIS A 101 -7.74 5.55 11.59
C HIS A 101 -6.85 5.70 12.84
N LEU A 102 -6.10 4.66 13.20
CA LEU A 102 -5.13 4.71 14.30
C LEU A 102 -3.95 5.63 13.99
N LEU A 103 -3.44 5.62 12.75
CA LEU A 103 -2.38 6.54 12.32
C LEU A 103 -2.85 7.99 12.39
N ALA A 104 -4.08 8.30 11.96
CA ALA A 104 -4.64 9.65 12.06
C ALA A 104 -4.64 10.19 13.50
N HIS A 105 -5.03 9.37 14.49
CA HIS A 105 -5.00 9.75 15.90
C HIS A 105 -3.57 9.95 16.44
N GLN A 106 -2.61 9.13 16.02
CA GLN A 106 -1.20 9.28 16.44
C GLN A 106 -0.57 10.55 15.85
N TYR A 107 -0.89 10.91 14.61
CA TYR A 107 -0.44 12.16 13.98
C TYR A 107 -0.98 13.40 14.71
N GLU A 108 -2.25 13.41 15.11
CA GLU A 108 -2.86 14.53 15.84
C GLU A 108 -2.14 14.78 17.18
N SER A 109 -1.79 13.70 17.90
CA SER A 109 -1.07 13.79 19.18
C SER A 109 0.36 14.33 19.04
N LEU A 110 1.07 13.97 17.96
CA LEU A 110 2.42 14.46 17.66
C LEU A 110 2.42 15.93 17.20
N ILE A 111 1.45 16.32 16.38
CA ILE A 111 1.28 17.71 15.93
C ILE A 111 0.92 18.60 17.13
N GLN A 112 -0.02 18.20 17.99
CA GLN A 112 -0.42 18.96 19.18
C GLN A 112 0.76 19.15 20.16
N LYS A 113 1.56 18.09 20.39
CA LYS A 113 2.76 18.17 21.25
C LYS A 113 3.84 19.10 20.68
N SER A 114 3.95 19.20 19.35
CA SER A 114 4.88 20.12 18.69
C SER A 114 4.46 21.60 18.82
N GLN A 115 3.15 21.90 18.70
CA GLN A 115 2.62 23.27 18.83
C GLN A 115 2.70 23.81 20.27
N LEU A 116 2.50 22.94 21.29
CA LEU A 116 2.64 23.32 22.70
C LEU A 116 4.08 23.74 23.06
N ARG A 117 5.10 23.13 22.42
CA ARG A 117 6.52 23.47 22.64
C ARG A 117 6.93 24.80 22.00
N GLY A 118 6.25 25.23 20.92
CA GLY A 118 6.46 26.54 20.28
C GLY A 118 5.91 27.71 21.11
N LYS A 119 4.72 27.53 21.73
CA LYS A 119 4.04 28.60 22.48
C LYS A 119 4.76 28.98 23.79
N SER A 120 5.38 28.02 24.47
CA SER A 120 6.16 28.25 25.69
C SER A 120 7.43 29.08 25.44
N ARG A 121 8.10 28.87 24.29
CA ARG A 121 9.35 29.57 23.95
C ARG A 121 9.13 31.05 23.60
N SER A 122 7.98 31.39 23.02
CA SER A 122 7.59 32.78 22.72
C SER A 122 7.33 33.61 24.00
N LYS A 123 6.66 33.00 25.00
CA LYS A 123 6.35 33.70 26.27
C LYS A 123 7.61 34.03 27.08
N ARG A 124 8.66 33.21 27.00
CA ARG A 124 9.93 33.42 27.71
C ARG A 124 10.82 34.53 27.10
N ARG A 125 10.72 34.81 25.79
CA ARG A 125 11.50 35.90 25.15
C ARG A 125 10.91 37.30 25.41
N ARG A 126 9.60 37.42 25.63
CA ARG A 126 8.96 38.72 25.94
C ARG A 126 9.25 39.25 27.36
N GLY A 127 9.67 38.40 28.29
CA GLY A 127 10.01 38.81 29.66
C GLY A 127 11.45 39.31 29.84
N ALA A 128 12.36 39.01 28.91
CA ALA A 128 13.78 39.35 29.03
C ALA A 128 14.15 40.71 28.41
N ALA A 129 13.23 41.35 27.68
CA ALA A 129 13.45 42.66 27.03
C ALA A 129 13.03 43.86 27.90
N ARG A 130 12.79 43.64 29.20
CA ARG A 130 12.40 44.69 30.15
C ARG A 130 13.27 44.63 31.41
N LYS A 131 14.58 44.80 31.21
CA LYS A 131 15.51 45.31 32.22
C LYS A 131 16.56 46.15 31.50
#